data_AF-A0A0A7GCX0-F1
#
_entry.id   AF-A0A0A7GCX0-F1
#
_cell.length_a   1.000
_cell.length_b   1.000
_cell.length_c   1.000
_cell.angle_alpha   90.00
_cell.angle_beta   90.00
_cell.angle_gamma   90.00
#
_symmetry.space_group_name_H-M   'P 1'
#
loop_
_entity.id
_entity.type
_entity.pdbx_description
1 polymer ?
#
loop_
_entity_poly.entity_id
_entity_poly.type
_entity_poly.pdbx_seq_one_letter_code
_entity_poly.pdbx_strand_id
1 'polypeptide(L)' 'MESDERILDVATLSSKYQITITKTIREKLGLTAGDRVVFVEKNGEIVIRKA' A
#
# COMPACT_ATOMS: atom_id res chain seq x y z
N MET A 1 -13.27 -15.63 -11.92
CA MET A 1 -13.23 -14.15 -11.79
C MET A 1 -11.80 -13.78 -12.00
N GLU A 2 -11.49 -13.21 -13.16
CA GLU A 2 -10.14 -12.84 -13.52
C GLU A 2 -9.73 -11.66 -12.62
N SER A 3 -8.81 -11.92 -11.71
CA SER A 3 -8.23 -10.89 -10.85
C SER A 3 -7.42 -9.99 -11.76
N ASP A 4 -7.93 -8.80 -12.09
CA ASP A 4 -7.21 -7.80 -12.87
C ASP A 4 -6.13 -7.17 -11.95
N GLU A 5 -5.12 -7.97 -11.62
CA GLU A 5 -3.97 -7.58 -10.83
C GLU A 5 -3.01 -6.79 -11.71
N ARG A 6 -2.70 -5.56 -11.28
CA ARG A 6 -1.78 -4.69 -11.99
C ARG A 6 -0.82 -4.06 -11.00
N ILE A 7 0.47 -4.12 -11.32
CA ILE A 7 1.50 -3.42 -10.56
C ILE A 7 1.33 -1.91 -10.81
N LEU A 8 1.00 -1.18 -9.74
CA LEU A 8 0.82 0.26 -9.81
C LEU A 8 2.12 1.03 -9.56
N ASP A 9 2.98 0.49 -8.71
CA ASP A 9 4.28 1.08 -8.36
C ASP A 9 5.16 0.02 -7.65
N VAL A 10 6.44 0.33 -7.50
CA VAL A 10 7.40 -0.48 -6.73
C VAL A 10 8.08 0.40 -5.70
N ALA A 11 8.18 -0.06 -4.46
CA ALA A 11 8.87 0.63 -3.39
C ALA A 11 9.99 -0.25 -2.80
N THR A 12 11.13 0.38 -2.51
CA THR A 12 12.26 -0.30 -1.85
C THR A 12 12.10 -0.21 -0.34
N LEU A 13 12.30 -1.35 0.34
CA LEU A 13 12.38 -1.39 1.81
C LEU A 13 13.68 -0.72 2.27
N SER A 14 13.57 0.30 3.11
CA SER A 14 14.72 0.95 3.69
C SER A 14 15.39 0.07 4.75
N SER A 15 16.63 0.39 5.12
CA SER A 15 17.35 -0.27 6.22
C SER A 15 16.66 -0.14 7.59
N LYS A 16 15.69 0.76 7.71
CA LYS A 16 14.87 0.96 8.90
C LYS A 16 13.51 0.25 8.81
N TYR A 17 13.35 -0.68 7.88
CA TYR A 17 12.12 -1.43 7.67
C TYR A 17 10.91 -0.55 7.32
N GLN A 18 11.15 0.55 6.59
CA GLN A 18 10.10 1.47 6.14
C GLN A 18 9.98 1.38 4.62
N ILE A 19 8.76 1.49 4.12
CA ILE A 19 8.47 1.71 2.70
C ILE A 19 7.82 3.08 2.52
N THR A 20 8.11 3.71 1.39
CA THR A 20 7.43 4.94 0.99
C THR A 20 6.12 4.58 0.30
N ILE A 21 4.98 5.05 0.82
CA ILE A 21 3.73 5.07 0.05
C ILE A 21 3.91 6.14 -1.02
N THR A 22 4.18 5.73 -2.26
CA THR A 22 4.50 6.64 -3.38
C THR A 22 3.33 7.57 -3.68
N LYS A 23 3.59 8.67 -4.41
CA LYS A 23 2.56 9.68 -4.73
C LYS A 23 1.32 9.05 -5.36
N THR A 24 1.52 8.19 -6.37
CA THR A 24 0.46 7.46 -7.07
C THR A 24 -0.41 6.65 -6.11
N ILE A 25 0.20 5.95 -5.15
CA ILE A 25 -0.55 5.13 -4.18
C ILE A 25 -1.26 6.00 -3.14
N ARG A 26 -0.63 7.08 -2.65
CA ARG A 26 -1.27 8.02 -1.70
C ARG A 26 -2.52 8.65 -2.30
N GLU A 27 -2.46 9.08 -3.55
CA GLU A 27 -3.60 9.67 -4.24
C GLU A 27 -4.73 8.66 -4.42
N LYS A 28 -4.42 7.41 -4.80
CA LYS A 28 -5.41 6.33 -4.93
C LYS A 28 -6.04 5.93 -3.60
N LEU A 29 -5.29 5.95 -2.50
CA LEU A 29 -5.79 5.63 -1.16
C LEU A 29 -6.38 6.84 -0.43
N GLY A 30 -6.30 8.05 -0.99
CA GLY A 30 -6.73 9.29 -0.35
C GLY A 30 -6.01 9.56 0.97
N LEU A 31 -4.69 9.31 1.02
CA LEU A 31 -3.87 9.47 2.21
C LEU A 31 -3.18 10.84 2.25
N THR A 32 -3.17 11.44 3.44
CA THR A 32 -2.44 12.66 3.78
C THR A 32 -1.49 12.43 4.95
N ALA A 33 -0.62 13.40 5.25
CA ALA A 33 0.30 13.28 6.38
C ALA A 33 -0.49 13.20 7.71
N GLY A 34 -0.19 12.18 8.51
CA GLY A 34 -0.90 11.91 9.77
C GLY A 34 -2.03 10.88 9.64
N ASP A 35 -2.47 10.54 8.43
CA ASP A 35 -3.41 9.45 8.22
C ASP A 35 -2.79 8.11 8.63
N ARG A 36 -3.63 7.23 9.19
CA ARG A 36 -3.25 5.87 9.57
C ARG A 36 -3.66 4.89 8.48
N VAL A 37 -2.88 3.83 8.33
CA VAL A 37 -3.20 2.68 7.48
C VAL A 37 -3.28 1.42 8.31
N VAL A 38 -4.08 0.46 7.86
CA VAL A 38 -4.17 -0.89 8.41
C VAL A 38 -3.60 -1.90 7.41
N PHE A 39 -2.92 -2.90 7.95
CA PHE A 39 -2.43 -4.06 7.21
C PHE A 39 -3.37 -5.23 7.50
N VAL A 40 -3.93 -5.85 6.45
CA VAL A 40 -4.88 -6.94 6.55
C VAL A 40 -4.35 -8.10 5.72
N GLU A 41 -4.26 -9.28 6.32
CA GLU A 41 -3.98 -10.51 5.58
C GLU A 41 -5.27 -11.01 4.91
N LYS A 42 -5.23 -11.20 3.59
CA LYS A 42 -6.36 -11.75 2.82
C LYS A 42 -5.80 -12.69 1.76
N ASN A 43 -6.21 -13.94 1.80
CA ASN A 43 -5.79 -14.97 0.84
C ASN A 43 -4.26 -15.15 0.73
N GLY A 44 -3.53 -14.98 1.85
CA GLY A 44 -2.07 -15.09 1.87
C GLY A 44 -1.31 -13.84 1.37
N GLU A 45 -2.04 -12.78 1.03
CA GLU A 45 -1.47 -11.49 0.66
C GLU A 45 -1.68 -10.45 1.77
N ILE A 46 -0.72 -9.53 1.91
CA ILE A 46 -0.85 -8.37 2.79
C ILE A 46 -1.47 -7.22 2.01
N VAL A 47 -2.69 -6.84 2.39
CA VAL A 47 -3.44 -5.72 1.82
C VAL A 47 -3.33 -4.50 2.75
N ILE A 48 -2.99 -3.36 2.19
CA ILE A 48 -2.96 -2.07 2.90
C ILE A 48 -4.25 -1.30 2.63
N ARG A 49 -4.87 -0.74 3.67
CA ARG A 49 -6.07 0.12 3.55
C ARG A 49 -5.93 1.37 4.42
N LYS A 50 -6.65 2.43 4.09
CA LYS A 50 -6.84 3.56 5.01
C LYS A 50 -7.63 3.08 6.23
N ALA A 51 -7.19 3.48 7.43
CA ALA A 51 -7.85 3.16 8.70
C ALA A 51 -9.13 3.98 8.90
#